data_AF-A0A452TEJ6-F1
#
_entry.id   AF-A0A452TEJ6-F1
#
_cell.length_a   1.000
_cell.length_b   1.000
_cell.length_c   1.000
_cell.angle_alpha   90.00
_cell.angle_beta   90.00
_cell.angle_gamma   90.00
#
_symmetry.space_group_name_H-M   'P 1'
#
loop_
_entity.id
_entity.type
_entity.pdbx_description
1 polymer ?
#
loop_
_entity_poly.entity_id
_entity_poly.type
_entity_poly.pdbx_seq_one_letter_code
_entity_poly.pdbx_strand_id
1 'polypeptide(L)'
;MSGLRLTLLPLSHSTDVFICTSPTKMYKYCPYEKYAWVEKHFGPDFLDHIVLATDKTVVSADLLIDDRPDITGAEPNPSWEHILFTACHNLHVQLQPPSRRLHSWADDWKAILDSKRPR
;
A
#
# COMPACT_ATOMS: atom_id res chain seq x y z
N MET A 1 8.42 -1.57 -9.39
CA MET A 1 7.68 -2.80 -9.76
C MET A 1 6.93 -2.55 -11.05
N SER A 2 6.90 -3.50 -11.97
CA SER A 2 6.14 -3.38 -13.22
C SER A 2 4.65 -3.23 -12.91
N GLY A 3 3.94 -2.38 -13.65
CA GLY A 3 2.47 -2.20 -13.54
C GLY A 3 1.98 -1.19 -12.50
N LEU A 4 2.69 -0.95 -11.39
CA LEU A 4 2.22 -0.10 -10.28
C LEU A 4 1.65 1.26 -10.73
N ARG A 5 2.42 2.01 -11.53
CA ARG A 5 2.00 3.34 -12.01
C ARG A 5 0.73 3.27 -12.88
N LEU A 6 0.66 2.28 -13.76
CA LEU A 6 -0.48 2.07 -14.66
C LEU A 6 -1.74 1.63 -13.90
N THR A 7 -1.57 0.97 -12.75
CA THR A 7 -2.65 0.58 -11.86
C THR A 7 -3.19 1.76 -11.05
N LEU A 8 -2.33 2.57 -10.45
CA LEU A 8 -2.76 3.60 -9.48
C LEU A 8 -3.33 4.86 -10.13
N LEU A 9 -2.78 5.35 -11.25
CA LEU A 9 -3.23 6.61 -11.86
C LEU A 9 -4.71 6.60 -12.30
N PRO A 10 -5.23 5.54 -12.95
CA PRO A 10 -6.64 5.49 -13.38
C PRO A 10 -7.66 5.36 -12.24
N LEU A 11 -7.24 4.98 -11.03
CA LEU A 11 -8.14 4.74 -9.90
C LEU A 11 -8.70 6.01 -9.26
N SER A 12 -7.98 7.13 -9.44
CA SER A 12 -8.24 8.41 -8.77
C SER A 12 -9.62 9.03 -9.01
N HIS A 13 -10.40 8.54 -9.97
CA HIS A 13 -11.74 9.08 -10.27
C HIS A 13 -12.85 8.58 -9.34
N SER A 14 -12.66 7.46 -8.63
CA SER A 14 -13.71 6.88 -7.75
C SER A 14 -13.16 6.20 -6.50
N THR A 15 -11.87 6.35 -6.24
CA THR A 15 -11.15 5.64 -5.20
C THR A 15 -9.99 6.52 -4.76
N ASP A 16 -9.96 6.86 -3.47
CA ASP A 16 -8.85 7.60 -2.88
C ASP A 16 -7.67 6.66 -2.71
N VAL A 17 -6.51 7.05 -3.25
CA VAL A 17 -5.28 6.26 -3.21
C VAL A 17 -4.23 7.05 -2.45
N PHE A 18 -3.57 6.41 -1.50
CA PHE A 18 -2.43 6.98 -0.76
C PHE A 18 -1.22 6.05 -0.84
N ILE A 19 -0.03 6.61 -1.00
CA ILE A 19 1.23 5.91 -0.76
C ILE A 19 1.56 6.00 0.72
N CYS A 20 1.18 4.96 1.47
CA CYS A 20 1.54 4.83 2.88
C CYS A 20 2.88 4.08 3.04
N THR A 21 3.94 4.78 3.43
CA THR A 21 5.30 4.22 3.47
C THR A 21 6.04 4.59 4.75
N SER A 22 6.89 3.68 5.24
CA SER A 22 7.68 3.90 6.45
C SER A 22 9.08 4.40 6.09
N PRO A 23 9.57 5.49 6.71
CA PRO A 23 10.96 5.91 6.56
C PRO A 23 11.89 4.96 7.34
N THR A 24 13.13 4.84 6.88
CA THR A 24 14.16 4.13 7.65
C THR A 24 14.60 5.00 8.83
N LYS A 25 15.15 4.36 9.89
CA LYS A 25 15.68 5.10 11.07
C LYS A 25 16.83 6.03 10.70
N MET A 26 17.61 5.70 9.67
CA MET A 26 18.61 6.59 9.08
C MET A 26 17.92 7.60 8.16
N TYR A 27 17.19 8.53 8.76
CA TYR A 27 16.21 9.37 8.06
C TYR A 27 16.80 10.49 7.21
N LYS A 28 18.13 10.72 7.22
CA LYS A 28 18.76 11.90 6.61
C LYS A 28 18.35 12.13 5.15
N TYR A 29 18.22 11.06 4.37
CA TYR A 29 17.89 11.14 2.94
C TYR A 29 16.55 10.47 2.60
N CYS A 30 16.12 9.50 3.41
CA CYS A 30 15.01 8.60 3.07
C CYS A 30 13.66 9.31 2.82
N PRO A 31 13.17 10.25 3.66
CA PRO A 31 11.91 10.95 3.40
C PRO A 31 11.97 11.74 2.09
N TYR A 32 13.00 12.57 1.91
CA TYR A 32 13.16 13.40 0.71
C TYR A 32 13.20 12.54 -0.56
N GLU A 33 14.01 11.49 -0.58
CA GLU A 33 14.14 10.61 -1.75
C GLU A 33 12.82 9.90 -2.09
N LYS A 34 11.99 9.59 -1.08
CA LYS A 34 10.65 9.04 -1.31
C LYS A 34 9.73 10.04 -2.01
N TYR A 35 9.69 11.30 -1.54
CA TYR A 35 8.92 12.37 -2.21
C TYR A 35 9.41 12.57 -3.65
N ALA A 36 10.72 12.72 -3.84
CA ALA A 36 11.31 12.92 -5.17
C ALA A 36 11.04 11.74 -6.11
N TRP A 37 11.03 10.50 -5.59
CA TRP A 37 10.68 9.32 -6.37
C TRP A 37 9.20 9.33 -6.78
N VAL A 38 8.28 9.70 -5.88
CA VAL A 38 6.86 9.81 -6.21
C VAL A 38 6.64 10.91 -7.25
N GLU A 39 7.19 12.11 -7.08
CA GLU A 39 7.09 13.19 -8.05
C GLU A 39 7.58 12.75 -9.44
N LYS A 40 8.75 12.12 -9.51
CA LYS A 40 9.35 11.62 -10.76
C LYS A 40 8.45 10.63 -11.50
N HIS A 41 7.72 9.78 -10.77
CA HIS A 41 6.98 8.66 -11.36
C HIS A 41 5.47 8.88 -11.46
N PHE A 42 4.88 9.72 -10.62
CA PHE A 42 3.44 9.96 -10.55
C PHE A 42 3.07 11.42 -10.85
N GLY A 43 4.04 12.34 -10.82
CA GLY A 43 3.81 13.77 -10.99
C GLY A 43 3.64 14.50 -9.66
N PRO A 44 3.73 15.84 -9.67
CA PRO A 44 3.68 16.67 -8.47
C PRO A 44 2.33 16.59 -7.74
N ASP A 45 1.22 16.44 -8.47
CA ASP A 45 -0.12 16.36 -7.86
C ASP A 45 -0.27 15.13 -6.94
N PHE A 46 0.52 14.07 -7.16
CA PHE A 46 0.46 12.87 -6.33
C PHE A 46 1.21 13.03 -5.00
N LEU A 47 1.94 14.13 -4.79
CA LEU A 47 2.65 14.38 -3.54
C LEU A 47 1.69 14.57 -2.35
N ASP A 48 0.49 15.10 -2.59
CA ASP A 48 -0.57 15.26 -1.58
C ASP A 48 -1.13 13.91 -1.08
N HIS A 49 -0.79 12.82 -1.78
CA HIS A 49 -1.25 11.46 -1.48
C HIS A 49 -0.18 10.61 -0.76
N ILE A 50 0.87 11.23 -0.22
CA ILE A 50 1.93 10.52 0.51
C ILE A 50 1.65 10.57 2.02
N VAL A 51 1.65 9.39 2.66
CA VAL A 51 1.63 9.26 4.12
C VAL A 51 2.93 8.61 4.57
N LEU A 52 3.80 9.39 5.22
CA LEU A 52 4.99 8.87 5.90
C LEU A 52 4.64 8.44 7.32
N ALA A 53 4.60 7.14 7.57
CA ALA A 53 4.25 6.59 8.88
C ALA A 53 5.12 5.37 9.22
N THR A 54 5.78 5.42 10.38
CA THR A 54 6.48 4.24 10.95
C THR A 54 5.51 3.23 11.50
N ASP A 55 4.35 3.71 11.98
CA ASP A 55 3.23 2.90 12.42
C ASP A 55 2.07 3.12 11.45
N LYS A 56 1.74 2.09 10.66
CA LYS A 56 0.63 2.16 9.69
C LYS A 56 -0.72 1.81 10.31
N THR A 57 -0.73 1.27 11.53
CA THR A 57 -1.97 0.86 12.21
C THR A 57 -2.85 2.06 12.56
N VAL A 58 -2.23 3.23 12.77
CA VAL A 58 -2.94 4.50 13.06
C VAL A 58 -3.47 5.21 11.81
N VAL A 59 -3.18 4.69 10.60
CA VAL A 59 -3.70 5.23 9.35
C VAL A 59 -4.96 4.47 8.97
N SER A 60 -6.09 5.18 8.86
CA SER A 60 -7.36 4.57 8.48
C SER A 60 -7.51 4.47 6.95
N ALA A 61 -7.94 3.30 6.48
CA ALA A 61 -8.29 3.00 5.10
C ALA A 61 -9.17 1.74 5.06
N ASP A 62 -9.72 1.39 3.88
CA ASP A 62 -10.42 0.11 3.66
C ASP A 62 -9.45 -1.06 3.38
N LEU A 63 -8.32 -0.77 2.71
CA LEU A 63 -7.31 -1.74 2.30
C LEU A 63 -5.91 -1.20 2.53
N LEU A 64 -4.99 -2.08 2.93
CA LEU A 64 -3.56 -1.85 2.90
C LEU A 64 -2.88 -2.95 2.07
N ILE A 65 -2.32 -2.58 0.92
CA ILE A 65 -1.52 -3.48 0.09
C ILE A 65 -0.05 -3.27 0.46
N ASP A 66 0.56 -4.27 1.11
CA ASP A 66 1.91 -4.15 1.67
C ASP A 66 2.61 -5.52 1.69
N ASP A 67 3.93 -5.55 1.48
CA ASP A 67 4.72 -6.78 1.37
C ASP A 67 5.28 -7.27 2.72
N ARG A 68 5.08 -6.53 3.80
CA ARG A 68 5.38 -6.98 5.16
C ARG A 68 4.28 -7.93 5.65
N PRO A 69 4.60 -9.18 6.06
CA PRO A 69 3.59 -10.13 6.51
C PRO A 69 2.84 -9.68 7.78
N ASP A 70 3.59 -9.23 8.80
CA ASP A 70 3.03 -8.85 10.09
C ASP A 70 3.18 -7.35 10.32
N ILE A 71 2.08 -6.62 10.15
CA ILE A 71 2.01 -5.17 10.38
C ILE A 71 1.31 -4.92 11.71
N THR A 72 2.09 -4.49 12.69
CA THR A 72 1.62 -4.22 14.06
C THR A 72 2.03 -2.82 14.50
N GLY A 73 1.34 -2.30 15.51
CA GLY A 73 1.51 -0.93 15.97
C GLY A 73 0.63 -0.62 17.17
N ALA A 74 0.35 0.67 17.36
CA ALA A 74 -0.43 1.19 18.48
C ALA A 74 -1.93 0.88 18.40
N GLU A 75 -2.50 0.79 17.18
CA GLU A 75 -3.89 0.41 17.00
C GLU A 75 -4.00 -1.13 16.89
N PRO A 76 -4.62 -1.82 17.88
CA PRO A 76 -4.75 -3.27 17.87
C PRO A 76 -5.70 -3.80 16.79
N ASN A 77 -6.65 -2.99 16.32
CA ASN A 77 -7.61 -3.36 15.28
C ASN A 77 -7.61 -2.31 14.15
N PRO A 78 -6.59 -2.31 13.27
CA PRO A 78 -6.52 -1.37 12.16
C PRO A 78 -7.77 -1.47 11.28
N SER A 79 -8.25 -0.33 10.76
CA SER A 79 -9.50 -0.30 10.00
C SER A 79 -9.40 -1.01 8.64
N TRP A 80 -8.19 -1.11 8.09
CA TRP A 80 -7.94 -1.68 6.78
C TRP A 80 -7.83 -3.21 6.84
N GLU A 81 -8.28 -3.86 5.77
CA GLU A 81 -7.88 -5.23 5.51
C GLU A 81 -6.47 -5.26 4.88
N HIS A 82 -5.58 -6.08 5.43
CA HIS A 82 -4.27 -6.32 4.87
C HIS A 82 -4.33 -7.26 3.68
N ILE A 83 -3.82 -6.81 2.54
CA ILE A 83 -3.58 -7.62 1.36
C ILE A 83 -2.07 -7.78 1.21
N LEU A 84 -1.56 -8.99 1.47
CA LEU A 84 -0.13 -9.26 1.38
C LEU A 84 0.32 -9.19 -0.07
N PHE A 85 1.15 -8.20 -0.42
CA PHE A 85 1.75 -8.14 -1.74
C PHE A 85 2.93 -9.12 -1.81
N THR A 86 3.01 -9.92 -2.86
CA THR A 86 4.10 -10.90 -3.01
C THR A 86 5.45 -10.25 -3.28
N ALA A 87 6.43 -10.58 -2.44
CA ALA A 87 7.83 -10.18 -2.59
C ALA A 87 8.74 -11.37 -2.27
N CYS A 88 10.00 -11.30 -2.70
CA CYS A 88 10.94 -12.43 -2.59
C CYS A 88 11.08 -12.97 -1.16
N HIS A 89 11.03 -12.12 -0.14
CA HIS A 89 11.14 -12.50 1.27
C HIS A 89 9.87 -13.10 1.88
N ASN A 90 8.70 -12.98 1.24
CA ASN A 90 7.43 -13.44 1.81
C ASN A 90 6.76 -14.60 1.05
N LEU A 91 7.45 -15.17 0.05
CA LEU A 91 6.95 -16.28 -0.78
C LEU A 91 6.58 -17.53 0.03
N HIS A 92 7.28 -17.78 1.12
CA HIS A 92 7.08 -18.94 1.99
C HIS A 92 5.94 -18.75 3.00
N VAL A 93 5.39 -17.53 3.12
CA VAL A 93 4.35 -17.21 4.10
C VAL A 93 3.02 -17.79 3.64
N GLN A 94 2.53 -18.79 4.38
CA GLN A 94 1.20 -19.37 4.19
C GLN A 94 0.15 -18.51 4.90
N LEU A 95 -0.81 -18.01 4.13
CA LEU A 95 -1.94 -17.25 4.67
C LEU A 95 -3.06 -18.20 5.07
N GLN A 96 -3.69 -17.91 6.21
CA GLN A 96 -4.92 -18.57 6.63
C GLN A 96 -6.12 -17.73 6.18
N PRO A 97 -7.23 -18.35 5.73
CA PRO A 97 -8.46 -17.62 5.48
C PRO A 97 -8.91 -16.83 6.72
N PRO A 98 -9.39 -15.58 6.58
CA PRO A 98 -9.77 -14.90 5.34
C PRO A 98 -8.67 -14.07 4.67
N SER A 99 -7.41 -14.13 5.12
CA SER A 99 -6.32 -13.28 4.60
C SER A 99 -6.06 -13.50 3.11
N ARG A 100 -5.80 -12.42 2.38
CA ARG A 100 -5.62 -12.42 0.91
C ARG A 100 -4.21 -12.01 0.50
N ARG A 101 -3.80 -12.47 -0.68
CA ARG A 101 -2.51 -12.16 -1.31
C ARG A 101 -2.73 -11.59 -2.70
N LEU A 102 -1.99 -10.54 -3.04
CA LEU A 102 -1.84 -10.06 -4.41
C LEU A 102 -0.46 -10.51 -4.91
N HIS A 103 -0.40 -11.34 -5.95
CA HIS A 103 0.88 -11.88 -6.43
C HIS A 103 1.62 -10.90 -7.32
N SER A 104 0.88 -10.11 -8.10
CA SER A 104 1.45 -9.09 -8.95
C SER A 104 0.43 -7.99 -9.26
N TRP A 105 0.90 -6.85 -9.80
CA TRP A 105 0.00 -5.82 -10.32
C TRP A 105 -0.71 -6.21 -11.64
N ALA A 106 -0.35 -7.35 -12.24
CA ALA A 106 -1.07 -7.92 -13.38
C ALA A 106 -2.27 -8.79 -12.95
N ASP A 107 -2.37 -9.12 -11.67
CA ASP A 107 -3.50 -9.86 -11.12
C ASP A 107 -4.75 -8.96 -11.00
N ASP A 108 -5.89 -9.55 -10.67
CA ASP A 108 -7.17 -8.84 -10.53
C ASP A 108 -7.29 -8.08 -9.20
N TRP A 109 -6.50 -7.01 -9.08
CA TRP A 109 -6.58 -6.08 -7.97
C TRP A 109 -7.93 -5.32 -7.91
N LYS A 110 -8.67 -5.23 -9.03
CA LYS A 110 -9.98 -4.58 -9.08
C LYS A 110 -11.02 -5.37 -8.32
N ALA A 111 -11.05 -6.70 -8.45
CA ALA A 111 -11.92 -7.55 -7.66
C ALA A 111 -11.71 -7.38 -6.14
N ILE A 112 -10.47 -7.14 -5.71
CA ILE A 112 -10.16 -6.85 -4.30
C ILE A 112 -10.79 -5.51 -3.87
N LEU A 113 -10.61 -4.45 -4.67
CA LEU A 113 -11.22 -3.15 -4.39
C LEU A 113 -12.75 -3.21 -4.40
N ASP A 114 -13.32 -3.83 -5.43
CA ASP A 114 -14.77 -3.91 -5.61
C ASP A 114 -15.44 -4.73 -4.50
N SER A 115 -14.71 -5.67 -3.88
CA SER A 115 -15.19 -6.39 -2.69
C SER A 115 -15.40 -5.50 -1.44
N LYS A 116 -14.84 -4.28 -1.43
CA LYS A 116 -14.99 -3.29 -0.36
C LYS A 116 -15.98 -2.18 -0.69
N ARG A 117 -16.43 -2.06 -1.94
CA ARG A 117 -17.40 -1.03 -2.31
C ARG A 117 -18.76 -1.33 -1.66
N PRO A 118 -19.49 -0.31 -1.17
CA PRO A 118 -20.88 -0.46 -0.78
C PRO A 118 -21.70 -1.01 -1.96
N ARG A 119 -22.64 -1.91 -1.66
CA ARG A 119 -23.63 -2.38 -2.64
C ARG A 119 -24.71 -1.36 -2.87
#